data_AF-A0A3N5GMV5-F1
#
_entry.id   AF-A0A3N5GMV5-F1
#
_cell.length_a   1.000
_cell.length_b   1.000
_cell.length_c   1.000
_cell.angle_alpha   90.00
_cell.angle_beta   90.00
_cell.angle_gamma   90.00
#
_symmetry.space_group_name_H-M   'P 1'
#
loop_
_entity.id
_entity.type
_entity.pdbx_description
1 polymer ?
#
loop_
_entity_poly.entity_id
_entity_poly.type
_entity_poly.pdbx_seq_one_letter_code
_entity_poly.pdbx_strand_id
1 'polypeptide(L)'
;MANLKKSLLSAYQAVASLATLGTYWLLRQPQPRYKGKLSLKGLSAPVEILRDRWGVPHIYAKTTADVLFAQGFVHAQERAWQMDFNRRLVAGRLSEILGPVAVPLDRWMRTLTMRRVAESEVALLDAETRSLLEAYAAGVNACLAREPLPLECRLLNFQPEPWIVADSLAWVKMMAWNLSVNWETEILRARLIAKLGAQAAASLEPQVPPEWVRIVPPGVDYSCIGSAALERAAQARQMTGLGARKGIGSNNWVLSGRRTTTGQPILANDMHLGMGAPAIWIENHLSGGDLHVSGVSMPALPLVIGGHNEYVAWGLTNGYPDVQDLYMEHLRQTPEGNTEYEFRGEWLRAEVKREEIK
;
A
#
# COMPACT_ATOMS: atom_id res chain seq x y z
N MET A 1 25.64 -31.17 -46.91
CA MET A 1 24.37 -30.53 -46.46
C MET A 1 23.65 -31.29 -45.34
N ALA A 2 23.51 -32.62 -45.38
CA ALA A 2 22.78 -33.38 -44.35
C ALA A 2 23.40 -33.30 -42.94
N ASN A 3 24.74 -33.33 -42.83
CA ASN A 3 25.44 -33.23 -41.54
C ASN A 3 25.32 -31.84 -40.89
N LEU A 4 25.26 -30.77 -41.70
CA LEU A 4 25.06 -29.40 -41.21
C LEU A 4 23.65 -29.21 -40.64
N LYS A 5 22.62 -29.76 -41.30
CA LYS A 5 21.23 -29.73 -40.80
C LYS A 5 21.06 -30.50 -39.49
N LYS A 6 21.71 -31.67 -39.36
CA LYS A 6 21.70 -32.44 -38.10
C LYS A 6 22.39 -31.69 -36.95
N SER A 7 23.54 -31.07 -37.22
CA SER A 7 24.28 -30.27 -36.23
C SER A 7 23.47 -29.05 -35.76
N LEU A 8 22.82 -28.33 -36.69
CA LEU A 8 21.95 -27.20 -36.35
C LEU A 8 20.72 -27.62 -35.54
N LEU A 9 20.11 -28.77 -35.88
CA LEU A 9 18.98 -29.31 -35.12
C LEU A 9 19.38 -29.72 -33.70
N SER A 10 20.54 -30.37 -33.53
CA SER A 10 21.06 -30.72 -32.20
C SER A 10 21.42 -29.48 -31.37
N ALA A 11 21.99 -28.44 -31.99
CA ALA A 11 22.28 -27.18 -31.32
C ALA A 11 20.99 -26.47 -30.87
N TYR A 12 19.96 -26.43 -31.73
CA TYR A 12 18.66 -25.89 -31.38
C TYR A 12 18.01 -26.65 -30.21
N GLN A 13 18.03 -27.98 -30.25
CA GLN A 13 17.50 -28.82 -29.16
C GLN A 13 18.25 -28.62 -27.84
N ALA A 14 19.57 -28.47 -27.89
CA ALA A 14 20.38 -28.18 -26.71
C ALA A 14 20.03 -26.81 -26.12
N VAL A 15 19.91 -25.77 -26.96
CA VAL A 15 19.51 -24.42 -26.53
C VAL A 15 18.09 -24.42 -25.95
N ALA A 16 17.13 -25.07 -26.61
CA ALA A 16 15.76 -25.18 -26.12
C ALA A 16 15.69 -25.94 -24.78
N SER A 17 16.50 -27.00 -24.61
CA SER A 17 16.57 -27.75 -23.35
C SER A 17 17.20 -26.93 -22.24
N LEU A 18 18.27 -26.18 -22.53
CA LEU A 18 18.91 -25.26 -21.57
C LEU A 18 17.98 -24.11 -21.19
N ALA A 19 17.23 -23.55 -22.14
CA ALA A 19 16.21 -22.55 -21.87
C ALA A 19 15.11 -23.12 -20.99
N THR A 20 14.60 -24.32 -21.30
CA THR A 20 13.56 -24.99 -20.50
C THR A 20 14.04 -25.29 -19.08
N LEU A 21 15.26 -25.81 -18.92
CA LEU A 21 15.88 -26.06 -17.62
C LEU A 21 16.14 -24.76 -16.86
N GLY A 22 16.60 -23.71 -17.55
CA GLY A 22 16.79 -22.38 -16.98
C GLY A 22 15.48 -21.77 -16.49
N THR A 23 14.43 -21.79 -17.32
CA THR A 23 13.08 -21.34 -16.94
C THR A 23 12.51 -22.18 -15.80
N TYR A 24 12.62 -23.51 -15.85
CA TYR A 24 12.17 -24.38 -14.77
C TYR A 24 12.90 -24.09 -13.46
N TRP A 25 14.22 -23.90 -13.50
CA TRP A 25 15.03 -23.59 -12.32
C TRP A 25 14.68 -22.20 -11.75
N LEU A 26 14.53 -21.19 -12.63
CA LEU A 26 14.09 -19.85 -12.27
C LEU A 26 12.69 -19.83 -11.66
N LEU A 27 11.77 -20.69 -12.12
CA LEU A 27 10.38 -20.73 -11.65
C LEU A 27 10.14 -21.65 -10.45
N ARG A 28 10.92 -22.72 -10.26
CA ARG A 28 10.74 -23.65 -9.11
C ARG A 28 11.53 -23.27 -7.87
N GLN A 29 12.73 -22.71 -8.01
CA GLN A 29 13.49 -22.29 -6.82
C GLN A 29 12.87 -21.17 -5.96
N PRO A 30 12.05 -20.23 -6.46
CA PRO A 30 11.40 -19.21 -5.63
C PRO A 30 10.28 -19.72 -4.75
N GLN A 31 9.89 -20.99 -4.86
CA GLN A 31 8.71 -21.45 -4.15
C GLN A 31 8.96 -21.53 -2.64
N PRO A 32 8.14 -20.86 -1.83
CA PRO A 32 8.27 -20.90 -0.39
C PRO A 32 8.02 -22.29 0.18
N ARG A 33 8.68 -22.60 1.30
CA ARG A 33 8.49 -23.87 2.01
C ARG A 33 7.29 -23.82 2.93
N TYR A 34 6.22 -24.54 2.58
CA TYR A 34 4.99 -24.63 3.38
C TYR A 34 4.94 -25.78 4.38
N LYS A 35 5.90 -26.72 4.32
CA LYS A 35 5.93 -27.90 5.20
C LYS A 35 7.29 -28.01 5.87
N GLY A 36 7.27 -28.37 7.15
CA GLY A 36 8.46 -28.65 7.93
C GLY A 36 8.44 -27.97 9.29
N LYS A 37 9.57 -28.08 10.00
CA LYS A 37 9.81 -27.41 11.26
C LYS A 37 10.97 -26.44 11.08
N LEU A 38 10.79 -25.22 11.58
CA LEU A 38 11.80 -24.17 11.55
C LEU A 38 12.13 -23.77 13.00
N SER A 39 13.40 -23.48 13.26
CA SER A 39 13.83 -22.83 14.50
C SER A 39 14.22 -21.40 14.15
N LEU A 40 13.47 -20.44 14.70
CA LEU A 40 13.60 -19.02 14.42
C LEU A 40 13.88 -18.28 15.73
N LYS A 41 14.75 -17.27 15.68
CA LYS A 41 14.96 -16.35 16.80
C LYS A 41 13.78 -15.37 16.88
N GLY A 42 13.41 -14.98 18.09
CA GLY A 42 12.35 -13.98 18.33
C GLY A 42 11.00 -14.57 18.76
N LEU A 43 10.81 -15.90 18.64
CA LEU A 43 9.64 -16.59 19.19
C LEU A 43 9.85 -16.93 20.66
N SER A 44 8.83 -16.66 21.49
CA SER A 44 8.82 -17.01 22.92
C SER A 44 8.34 -18.44 23.17
N ALA A 45 7.54 -18.98 22.25
CA ALA A 45 6.95 -20.31 22.31
C ALA A 45 6.79 -20.91 20.89
N PRO A 46 6.53 -22.22 20.77
CA PRO A 46 6.21 -22.83 19.48
C PRO A 46 5.01 -22.18 18.80
N VAL A 47 5.10 -22.01 17.48
CA VAL A 47 4.01 -21.55 16.61
C VAL A 47 3.68 -22.66 15.62
N GLU A 48 2.39 -22.86 15.37
CA GLU A 48 1.88 -23.73 14.32
C GLU A 48 1.19 -22.92 13.23
N ILE A 49 1.54 -23.16 11.98
CA ILE A 49 0.89 -22.56 10.81
C ILE A 49 0.29 -23.68 9.99
N LEU A 50 -1.04 -23.77 9.99
CA LEU A 50 -1.79 -24.72 9.18
C LEU A 50 -2.33 -24.00 7.95
N ARG A 51 -2.24 -24.62 6.78
CA ARG A 51 -2.83 -24.08 5.55
C ARG A 51 -3.96 -24.98 5.09
N ASP A 52 -5.12 -24.39 4.85
CA ASP A 52 -6.27 -25.12 4.38
C ASP A 52 -6.15 -25.47 2.88
N ARG A 53 -7.22 -26.04 2.31
CA ARG A 53 -7.26 -26.45 0.89
C ARG A 53 -7.15 -25.28 -0.10
N TRP A 54 -7.42 -24.05 0.33
CA TRP A 54 -7.32 -22.83 -0.46
C TRP A 54 -5.99 -22.08 -0.23
N GLY A 55 -5.16 -22.59 0.69
CA GLY A 55 -3.90 -21.99 1.06
C GLY A 55 -4.02 -20.93 2.16
N VAL A 56 -5.20 -20.76 2.77
CA VAL A 56 -5.45 -19.80 3.85
C VAL A 56 -4.65 -20.24 5.09
N PRO A 57 -3.75 -19.40 5.61
CA PRO A 57 -2.97 -19.69 6.80
C PRO A 57 -3.80 -19.47 8.07
N HIS A 58 -3.86 -20.49 8.91
CA HIS A 58 -4.34 -20.48 10.28
C HIS A 58 -3.12 -20.53 11.21
N ILE A 59 -2.88 -19.45 11.94
CA ILE A 59 -1.71 -19.23 12.77
C ILE A 59 -2.09 -19.41 14.23
N TYR A 60 -1.46 -20.38 14.89
CA TYR A 60 -1.66 -20.70 16.30
C TYR A 60 -0.38 -20.44 17.09
N ALA A 61 -0.46 -19.64 18.14
CA ALA A 61 0.65 -19.35 19.03
C ALA A 61 0.19 -19.05 20.45
N LYS A 62 1.12 -18.98 21.40
CA LYS A 62 0.79 -18.72 22.81
C LYS A 62 0.50 -17.24 23.10
N THR A 63 1.24 -16.33 22.45
CA THR A 63 1.20 -14.89 22.74
C THR A 63 0.84 -14.09 21.48
N THR A 64 0.26 -12.90 21.68
CA THR A 64 -0.05 -11.96 20.58
C THR A 64 1.20 -11.63 19.75
N ALA A 65 2.34 -11.42 20.42
CA ALA A 65 3.61 -11.14 19.75
C ALA A 65 4.08 -12.30 18.84
N ASP A 66 3.96 -13.54 19.30
CA ASP A 66 4.30 -14.73 18.50
C ASP A 66 3.35 -14.91 17.30
N VAL A 67 2.06 -14.61 17.48
CA VAL A 67 1.07 -14.58 16.38
C VAL A 67 1.47 -13.57 15.32
N LEU A 68 1.79 -12.33 15.72
CA LEU A 68 2.14 -11.26 14.79
C LEU A 68 3.50 -11.49 14.11
N PHE A 69 4.47 -12.05 14.83
CA PHE A 69 5.71 -12.54 14.23
C PHE A 69 5.42 -13.54 13.12
N ALA A 70 4.59 -14.54 13.40
CA ALA A 70 4.25 -15.56 12.42
C ALA A 70 3.42 -15.00 11.25
N GLN A 71 2.54 -14.03 11.51
CA GLN A 71 1.81 -13.33 10.46
C GLN A 71 2.75 -12.56 9.53
N GLY A 72 3.74 -11.84 10.08
CA GLY A 72 4.78 -11.16 9.31
C GLY A 72 5.61 -12.13 8.48
N PHE A 73 5.98 -13.28 9.06
CA PHE A 73 6.67 -14.35 8.34
C PHE A 73 5.83 -14.85 7.15
N VAL A 74 4.55 -15.13 7.35
CA VAL A 74 3.61 -15.58 6.30
C VAL A 74 3.41 -14.52 5.22
N HIS A 75 3.23 -13.24 5.60
CA HIS A 75 3.11 -12.15 4.63
C HIS A 75 4.36 -12.06 3.75
N ALA A 76 5.56 -12.12 4.33
CA ALA A 76 6.80 -12.11 3.56
C ALA A 76 6.95 -13.36 2.68
N GLN A 77 6.58 -14.54 3.21
CA GLN A 77 6.61 -15.80 2.49
C GLN A 77 5.78 -15.75 1.21
N GLU A 78 4.63 -15.09 1.26
CA GLU A 78 3.69 -15.00 0.13
C GLU A 78 3.92 -13.77 -0.77
N ARG A 79 4.39 -12.67 -0.20
CA ARG A 79 4.30 -11.32 -0.78
C ARG A 79 5.56 -10.48 -0.62
N ALA A 80 6.73 -11.07 -0.35
CA ALA A 80 7.98 -10.32 -0.19
C ALA A 80 8.24 -9.31 -1.33
N TRP A 81 8.01 -9.67 -2.59
CA TRP A 81 8.12 -8.74 -3.72
C TRP A 81 7.12 -7.59 -3.63
N GLN A 82 5.83 -7.88 -3.42
CA GLN A 82 4.80 -6.86 -3.30
C GLN A 82 5.10 -5.90 -2.14
N MET A 83 5.54 -6.43 -1.00
CA MET A 83 5.93 -5.64 0.17
C MET A 83 7.14 -4.75 -0.12
N ASP A 84 8.19 -5.27 -0.75
CA ASP A 84 9.38 -4.48 -1.11
C ASP A 84 9.05 -3.40 -2.15
N PHE A 85 8.30 -3.75 -3.18
CA PHE A 85 7.82 -2.83 -4.21
C PHE A 85 7.01 -1.69 -3.57
N ASN A 86 6.07 -2.03 -2.68
CA ASN A 86 5.22 -1.05 -2.01
C ASN A 86 6.03 -0.10 -1.12
N ARG A 87 7.00 -0.59 -0.31
CA ARG A 87 7.81 0.33 0.51
C ARG A 87 8.67 1.26 -0.35
N ARG A 88 9.21 0.78 -1.48
CA ARG A 88 10.00 1.58 -2.43
C ARG A 88 9.14 2.63 -3.10
N LEU A 89 7.91 2.26 -3.47
CA LEU A 89 6.93 3.20 -3.98
C LEU A 89 6.67 4.33 -2.98
N VAL A 90 6.33 4.01 -1.73
CA VAL A 90 6.03 5.05 -0.72
C VAL A 90 7.24 5.90 -0.37
N ALA A 91 8.44 5.31 -0.40
CA ALA A 91 9.69 6.03 -0.16
C ALA A 91 10.18 6.85 -1.37
N GLY A 92 9.57 6.70 -2.54
CA GLY A 92 10.09 7.27 -3.79
C GLY A 92 11.50 6.76 -4.11
N ARG A 93 11.63 5.43 -4.16
CA ARG A 93 12.87 4.67 -4.42
C ARG A 93 12.67 3.55 -5.45
N LEU A 94 11.67 3.64 -6.32
CA LEU A 94 11.46 2.64 -7.37
C LEU A 94 12.53 2.75 -8.47
N SER A 95 13.12 3.92 -8.70
CA SER A 95 14.20 4.12 -9.67
C SER A 95 15.43 3.27 -9.37
N GLU A 96 15.67 2.92 -8.10
CA GLU A 96 16.76 2.03 -7.70
C GLU A 96 16.67 0.63 -8.31
N ILE A 97 15.47 0.17 -8.68
CA ILE A 97 15.24 -1.17 -9.25
C ILE A 97 14.63 -1.14 -10.66
N LEU A 98 13.94 -0.06 -11.05
CA LEU A 98 13.32 0.10 -12.38
C LEU A 98 14.08 1.09 -13.27
N GLY A 99 15.05 1.82 -12.72
CA GLY A 99 15.83 2.82 -13.44
C GLY A 99 15.07 4.12 -13.76
N PRO A 100 15.54 4.89 -14.76
CA PRO A 100 15.07 6.26 -15.02
C PRO A 100 13.57 6.41 -15.27
N VAL A 101 12.89 5.34 -15.71
CA VAL A 101 11.44 5.35 -15.96
C VAL A 101 10.63 5.66 -14.70
N ALA A 102 11.14 5.33 -13.51
CA ALA A 102 10.46 5.55 -12.24
C ALA A 102 10.79 6.89 -11.57
N VAL A 103 11.78 7.66 -12.06
CA VAL A 103 12.19 8.94 -11.44
C VAL A 103 11.04 9.96 -11.32
N PRO A 104 10.14 10.14 -12.31
CA PRO A 104 9.00 11.04 -12.15
C PRO A 104 8.06 10.64 -11.01
N LEU A 105 7.86 9.33 -10.82
CA LEU A 105 7.05 8.78 -9.73
C LEU A 105 7.74 8.96 -8.38
N ASP A 106 9.03 8.68 -8.30
CA ASP A 106 9.79 8.85 -7.06
C ASP A 106 9.80 10.30 -6.58
N ARG A 107 9.95 11.25 -7.52
CA ARG A 107 9.83 12.68 -7.23
C ARG A 107 8.46 13.06 -6.68
N TRP A 108 7.39 12.51 -7.28
CA TRP A 108 6.03 12.73 -6.81
C TRP A 108 5.84 12.17 -5.38
N MET A 109 6.25 10.93 -5.15
CA MET A 109 6.09 10.28 -3.83
C MET A 109 6.89 10.97 -2.73
N ARG A 110 8.10 11.47 -3.03
CA ARG A 110 8.90 12.28 -2.10
C ARG A 110 8.24 13.62 -1.76
N THR A 111 7.50 14.21 -2.70
CA THR A 111 6.72 15.45 -2.45
C THR A 111 5.61 15.22 -1.43
N LEU A 112 5.05 14.01 -1.36
CA LEU A 112 4.03 13.65 -0.35
C LEU A 112 4.64 13.37 1.03
N THR A 113 5.96 13.12 1.10
CA THR A 113 6.76 12.99 2.33
C THR A 113 6.32 11.87 3.29
N MET A 114 5.43 10.96 2.87
CA MET A 114 4.84 9.91 3.70
C MET A 114 5.88 9.07 4.44
N ARG A 115 6.96 8.70 3.75
CA ARG A 115 8.05 7.92 4.33
C ARG A 115 8.72 8.65 5.50
N ARG A 116 9.08 9.92 5.30
CA ARG A 116 9.72 10.76 6.32
C ARG A 116 8.82 10.95 7.53
N VAL A 117 7.52 11.18 7.30
CA VAL A 117 6.54 11.30 8.39
C VAL A 117 6.42 9.99 9.15
N ALA A 118 6.30 8.86 8.45
CA ALA A 118 6.25 7.54 9.08
C ALA A 118 7.49 7.23 9.95
N GLU A 119 8.69 7.62 9.51
CA GLU A 119 9.91 7.47 10.31
C GLU A 119 9.87 8.30 11.60
N SER A 120 9.38 9.55 11.53
CA SER A 120 9.24 10.40 12.72
C SER A 120 8.19 9.89 13.70
N GLU A 121 7.10 9.30 13.19
CA GLU A 121 5.99 8.81 14.01
C GLU A 121 6.31 7.52 14.77
N VAL A 122 7.35 6.77 14.39
CA VAL A 122 7.80 5.60 15.19
C VAL A 122 8.11 6.00 16.63
N ALA A 123 8.64 7.21 16.85
CA ALA A 123 8.94 7.72 18.19
C ALA A 123 7.69 8.14 18.98
N LEU A 124 6.53 8.29 18.32
CA LEU A 124 5.25 8.65 18.94
C LEU A 124 4.43 7.42 19.37
N LEU A 125 4.83 6.22 18.96
CA LEU A 125 4.16 4.98 19.33
C LEU A 125 4.33 4.72 20.83
N ASP A 126 3.26 4.28 21.48
CA ASP A 126 3.37 3.70 22.81
C ASP A 126 4.18 2.38 22.78
N ALA A 127 4.66 1.96 23.95
CA ALA A 127 5.56 0.82 24.06
C ALA A 127 4.93 -0.51 23.61
N GLU A 128 3.63 -0.69 23.83
CA GLU A 128 2.91 -1.91 23.47
C GLU A 128 2.75 -2.00 21.94
N THR A 129 2.18 -0.95 21.33
CA THR A 129 2.00 -0.87 19.87
C THR A 129 3.32 -1.03 19.14
N ARG A 130 4.37 -0.36 19.62
CA ARG A 130 5.71 -0.48 19.06
C ARG A 130 6.23 -1.92 19.15
N SER A 131 6.10 -2.57 20.29
CA SER A 131 6.56 -3.95 20.49
C SER A 131 5.85 -4.94 19.55
N LEU A 132 4.54 -4.76 19.33
CA LEU A 132 3.76 -5.60 18.42
C LEU A 132 4.17 -5.41 16.95
N LEU A 133 4.42 -4.16 16.52
CA LEU A 133 4.92 -3.86 15.17
C LEU A 133 6.35 -4.37 14.96
N GLU A 134 7.20 -4.31 15.99
CA GLU A 134 8.55 -4.87 15.97
C GLU A 134 8.51 -6.41 15.87
N ALA A 135 7.59 -7.08 16.58
CA ALA A 135 7.39 -8.52 16.46
C ALA A 135 6.99 -8.93 15.03
N TYR A 136 6.03 -8.21 14.44
CA TYR A 136 5.65 -8.41 13.03
C TYR A 136 6.84 -8.22 12.07
N ALA A 137 7.59 -7.12 12.24
CA ALA A 137 8.76 -6.84 11.42
C ALA A 137 9.86 -7.91 11.58
N ALA A 138 10.09 -8.41 12.79
CA ALA A 138 11.02 -9.50 13.05
C ALA A 138 10.61 -10.79 12.33
N GLY A 139 9.31 -11.08 12.25
CA GLY A 139 8.75 -12.17 11.45
C GLY A 139 9.03 -12.04 9.96
N VAL A 140 8.77 -10.87 9.39
CA VAL A 140 9.09 -10.53 7.99
C VAL A 140 10.58 -10.78 7.73
N ASN A 141 11.45 -10.24 8.60
CA ASN A 141 12.90 -10.36 8.47
C ASN A 141 13.40 -11.80 8.62
N ALA A 142 12.79 -12.59 9.50
CA ALA A 142 13.12 -14.00 9.66
C ALA A 142 12.82 -14.80 8.37
N CYS A 143 11.74 -14.45 7.67
CA CYS A 143 11.44 -15.03 6.35
C CYS A 143 12.45 -14.58 5.30
N LEU A 144 12.69 -13.26 5.16
CA LEU A 144 13.61 -12.71 4.16
C LEU A 144 15.03 -13.25 4.30
N ALA A 145 15.48 -13.54 5.52
CA ALA A 145 16.81 -14.08 5.79
C ALA A 145 16.97 -15.57 5.44
N ARG A 146 15.87 -16.31 5.23
CA ARG A 146 15.90 -17.79 5.17
C ARG A 146 15.26 -18.38 3.92
N GLU A 147 14.16 -17.79 3.45
CA GLU A 147 13.48 -18.27 2.25
C GLU A 147 14.19 -17.75 0.98
N PRO A 148 14.09 -18.47 -0.15
CA PRO A 148 14.60 -17.99 -1.43
C PRO A 148 13.97 -16.65 -1.80
N LEU A 149 14.78 -15.76 -2.38
CA LEU A 149 14.28 -14.48 -2.85
C LEU A 149 13.20 -14.65 -3.93
N PRO A 150 12.20 -13.75 -3.99
CA PRO A 150 11.27 -13.66 -5.10
C PRO A 150 11.99 -13.62 -6.44
N LEU A 151 11.31 -14.07 -7.50
CA LEU A 151 11.86 -14.10 -8.85
C LEU A 151 12.29 -12.71 -9.30
N GLU A 152 11.49 -11.69 -8.99
CA GLU A 152 11.70 -10.29 -9.35
C GLU A 152 13.00 -9.75 -8.75
N CYS A 153 13.31 -10.10 -7.50
CA CYS A 153 14.56 -9.72 -6.85
C CYS A 153 15.78 -10.29 -7.59
N ARG A 154 15.67 -11.54 -8.09
CA ARG A 154 16.74 -12.18 -8.86
C ARG A 154 16.89 -11.61 -10.26
N LEU A 155 15.78 -11.34 -10.95
CA LEU A 155 15.79 -10.76 -12.29
C LEU A 155 16.34 -9.33 -12.30
N LEU A 156 15.98 -8.55 -11.29
CA LEU A 156 16.42 -7.16 -11.12
C LEU A 156 17.74 -7.06 -10.33
N ASN A 157 18.33 -8.19 -9.94
CA ASN A 157 19.59 -8.31 -9.22
C ASN A 157 19.70 -7.39 -8.00
N PHE A 158 18.70 -7.44 -7.12
CA PHE A 158 18.73 -6.69 -5.86
C PHE A 158 18.34 -7.57 -4.66
N GLN A 159 18.71 -7.10 -3.48
CA GLN A 159 18.37 -7.72 -2.19
C GLN A 159 17.38 -6.80 -1.45
N PRO A 160 16.24 -7.32 -0.96
CA PRO A 160 15.37 -6.57 -0.08
C PRO A 160 16.12 -6.17 1.21
N GLU A 161 16.03 -4.91 1.59
CA GLU A 161 16.44 -4.41 2.90
C GLU A 161 15.60 -5.05 4.03
N PRO A 162 16.10 -5.12 5.27
CA PRO A 162 15.29 -5.51 6.41
C PRO A 162 14.04 -4.62 6.55
N TRP A 163 12.91 -5.24 6.87
CA TRP A 163 11.67 -4.57 7.20
C TRP A 163 11.75 -3.90 8.56
N ILE A 164 11.31 -2.65 8.65
CA ILE A 164 11.25 -1.89 9.90
C ILE A 164 9.82 -1.36 10.14
N VAL A 165 9.53 -0.94 11.37
CA VAL A 165 8.20 -0.42 11.76
C VAL A 165 7.73 0.72 10.85
N ALA A 166 8.64 1.61 10.46
CA ALA A 166 8.32 2.72 9.56
C ALA A 166 7.83 2.27 8.17
N ASP A 167 8.18 1.07 7.70
CA ASP A 167 7.68 0.55 6.42
C ASP A 167 6.17 0.27 6.49
N SER A 168 5.71 -0.30 7.61
CA SER A 168 4.29 -0.55 7.89
C SER A 168 3.52 0.76 8.06
N LEU A 169 4.07 1.72 8.83
CA LEU A 169 3.45 3.04 8.98
C LEU A 169 3.38 3.81 7.67
N ALA A 170 4.40 3.72 6.82
CA ALA A 170 4.39 4.35 5.50
C ALA A 170 3.33 3.71 4.60
N TRP A 171 3.18 2.38 4.63
CA TRP A 171 2.20 1.69 3.81
C TRP A 171 0.74 2.01 4.20
N VAL A 172 0.41 2.10 5.48
CA VAL A 172 -0.95 2.51 5.90
C VAL A 172 -1.28 3.94 5.46
N LYS A 173 -0.28 4.85 5.47
CA LYS A 173 -0.46 6.22 4.94
C LYS A 173 -0.72 6.22 3.43
N MET A 174 -0.01 5.39 2.69
CA MET A 174 -0.25 5.25 1.25
C MET A 174 -1.65 4.73 0.97
N MET A 175 -2.13 3.77 1.77
CA MET A 175 -3.50 3.29 1.66
C MET A 175 -4.53 4.38 1.97
N ALA A 176 -4.31 5.16 3.03
CA ALA A 176 -5.18 6.31 3.34
C ALA A 176 -5.21 7.32 2.18
N TRP A 177 -4.04 7.75 1.70
CA TRP A 177 -3.93 8.65 0.56
C TRP A 177 -4.61 8.13 -0.71
N ASN A 178 -4.47 6.84 -1.01
CA ASN A 178 -5.08 6.23 -2.18
C ASN A 178 -6.63 6.19 -2.09
N LEU A 179 -7.19 6.22 -0.89
CA LEU A 179 -8.64 6.25 -0.63
C LEU A 179 -9.18 7.68 -0.47
N SER A 180 -8.32 8.66 -0.22
CA SER A 180 -8.63 10.09 -0.20
C SER A 180 -8.49 10.69 -1.59
N VAL A 181 -9.64 10.98 -2.22
CA VAL A 181 -9.71 11.48 -3.61
C VAL A 181 -10.30 12.89 -3.71
N ASN A 182 -10.63 13.53 -2.58
CA ASN A 182 -11.35 14.80 -2.58
C ASN A 182 -10.49 15.95 -3.16
N TRP A 183 -9.17 15.92 -2.96
CA TRP A 183 -8.25 16.93 -3.54
C TRP A 183 -8.36 17.02 -5.08
N GLU A 184 -8.58 15.90 -5.78
CA GLU A 184 -8.75 15.92 -7.25
C GLU A 184 -10.07 16.56 -7.65
N THR A 185 -11.12 16.25 -6.88
CA THR A 185 -12.44 16.85 -7.10
C THR A 185 -12.42 18.34 -6.85
N GLU A 186 -11.62 18.83 -5.90
CA GLU A 186 -11.42 20.26 -5.65
C GLU A 186 -10.70 20.97 -6.80
N ILE A 187 -9.62 20.39 -7.35
CA ILE A 187 -8.95 20.96 -8.53
C ILE A 187 -9.89 20.96 -9.72
N LEU A 188 -10.66 19.89 -9.92
CA LEU A 188 -11.65 19.82 -11.00
C LEU A 188 -12.72 20.91 -10.83
N ARG A 189 -13.28 21.06 -9.62
CA ARG A 189 -14.26 22.09 -9.26
C ARG A 189 -13.71 23.48 -9.51
N ALA A 190 -12.50 23.78 -9.05
CA ALA A 190 -11.85 25.07 -9.29
C ALA A 190 -11.78 25.40 -10.79
N ARG A 191 -11.40 24.41 -11.62
CA ARG A 191 -11.33 24.59 -13.08
C ARG A 191 -12.71 24.75 -13.73
N LEU A 192 -13.74 24.08 -13.21
CA LEU A 192 -15.12 24.29 -13.65
C LEU A 192 -15.59 25.71 -13.32
N ILE A 193 -15.31 26.20 -12.11
CA ILE A 193 -15.62 27.57 -11.69
C ILE A 193 -14.90 28.58 -12.59
N ALA A 194 -13.61 28.38 -12.87
CA ALA A 194 -12.84 29.25 -13.75
C ALA A 194 -13.39 29.30 -15.18
N LYS A 195 -13.96 28.19 -15.68
CA LYS A 195 -14.47 28.09 -17.05
C LYS A 195 -15.93 28.52 -17.22
N LEU A 196 -16.78 28.22 -16.24
CA LEU A 196 -18.24 28.36 -16.34
C LEU A 196 -18.82 29.42 -15.41
N GLY A 197 -18.04 29.89 -14.43
CA GLY A 197 -18.51 30.68 -13.29
C GLY A 197 -19.09 29.80 -12.18
N ALA A 198 -19.11 30.34 -10.95
CA ALA A 198 -19.48 29.59 -9.75
C ALA A 198 -20.91 29.01 -9.81
N GLN A 199 -21.87 29.77 -10.34
CA GLN A 199 -23.27 29.33 -10.40
C GLN A 199 -23.49 28.14 -11.34
N ALA A 200 -22.88 28.18 -12.54
CA ALA A 200 -22.99 27.10 -13.51
C ALA A 200 -22.16 25.87 -13.12
N ALA A 201 -21.02 26.05 -12.43
CA ALA A 201 -20.28 24.92 -11.86
C ALA A 201 -21.10 24.22 -10.77
N ALA A 202 -21.72 24.97 -9.86
CA ALA A 202 -22.54 24.42 -8.78
C ALA A 202 -23.77 23.65 -9.28
N SER A 203 -24.34 24.00 -10.44
CA SER A 203 -25.48 23.27 -11.00
C SER A 203 -25.12 21.90 -11.59
N LEU A 204 -23.83 21.61 -11.79
CA LEU A 204 -23.33 20.32 -12.26
C LEU A 204 -22.96 19.36 -11.11
N GLU A 205 -22.99 19.85 -9.88
CA GLU A 205 -22.59 19.06 -8.70
C GLU A 205 -23.80 18.50 -7.96
N PRO A 206 -23.63 17.38 -7.21
CA PRO A 206 -24.66 16.88 -6.31
C PRO A 206 -25.09 17.98 -5.32
N GLN A 207 -26.39 18.07 -5.07
CA GLN A 207 -26.92 18.98 -4.06
C GLN A 207 -26.43 18.53 -2.68
N VAL A 208 -25.46 19.25 -2.13
CA VAL A 208 -24.99 19.01 -0.76
C VAL A 208 -25.96 19.70 0.21
N PRO A 209 -26.36 19.03 1.31
CA PRO A 209 -27.25 19.62 2.31
C PRO A 209 -26.75 21.00 2.82
N PRO A 210 -27.65 21.98 3.06
CA PRO A 210 -27.25 23.32 3.48
C PRO A 210 -26.46 23.38 4.80
N GLU A 211 -26.63 22.37 5.66
CA GLU A 211 -25.94 22.27 6.95
C GLU A 211 -24.46 21.87 6.83
N TRP A 212 -23.99 21.44 5.66
CA TRP A 212 -22.58 21.14 5.45
C TRP A 212 -21.81 22.45 5.22
N VAL A 213 -20.86 22.72 6.12
CA VAL A 213 -19.97 23.88 6.01
C VAL A 213 -19.15 23.76 4.74
N ARG A 214 -19.17 24.81 3.91
CA ARG A 214 -18.29 24.93 2.74
C ARG A 214 -17.33 26.08 2.98
N ILE A 215 -16.03 25.80 2.89
CA ILE A 215 -15.01 26.82 2.94
C ILE A 215 -14.62 27.14 1.49
N VAL A 216 -15.22 28.20 0.94
CA VAL A 216 -14.83 28.75 -0.36
C VAL A 216 -14.23 30.13 -0.10
N PRO A 217 -12.91 30.31 -0.24
CA PRO A 217 -12.29 31.59 0.03
C PRO A 217 -12.79 32.61 -1.00
N PRO A 218 -13.25 33.80 -0.57
CA PRO A 218 -13.71 34.84 -1.49
C PRO A 218 -12.53 35.41 -2.29
N GLY A 219 -12.80 35.84 -3.53
CA GLY A 219 -11.81 36.56 -4.35
C GLY A 219 -10.66 35.70 -4.89
N VAL A 220 -10.77 34.37 -4.80
CA VAL A 220 -9.79 33.45 -5.41
C VAL A 220 -9.94 33.45 -6.93
N ASP A 221 -8.86 33.78 -7.63
CA ASP A 221 -8.77 33.57 -9.08
C ASP A 221 -8.44 32.10 -9.38
N TYR A 222 -9.48 31.29 -9.58
CA TYR A 222 -9.31 29.88 -9.92
C TYR A 222 -8.71 29.63 -11.32
N SER A 223 -8.58 30.66 -12.17
CA SER A 223 -8.01 30.50 -13.52
C SER A 223 -6.49 30.23 -13.50
N CYS A 224 -5.82 30.56 -12.40
CA CYS A 224 -4.40 30.29 -12.21
C CYS A 224 -4.12 28.81 -11.85
N ILE A 225 -5.15 28.02 -11.52
CA ILE A 225 -4.99 26.61 -11.12
C ILE A 225 -4.77 25.73 -12.36
N GLY A 226 -3.54 25.27 -12.54
CA GLY A 226 -3.14 24.36 -13.62
C GLY A 226 -3.54 22.89 -13.39
N SER A 227 -3.26 22.03 -14.39
CA SER A 227 -3.54 20.58 -14.36
C SER A 227 -2.35 19.70 -13.96
N ALA A 228 -1.17 20.29 -13.73
CA ALA A 228 0.07 19.54 -13.55
C ALA A 228 0.02 18.50 -12.41
N ALA A 229 -0.63 18.83 -11.28
CA ALA A 229 -0.78 17.91 -10.16
C ALA A 229 -1.66 16.70 -10.53
N LEU A 230 -2.79 16.95 -11.22
CA LEU A 230 -3.67 15.88 -11.72
C LEU A 230 -2.97 15.00 -12.75
N GLU A 231 -2.19 15.59 -13.66
CA GLU A 231 -1.43 14.86 -14.68
C GLU A 231 -0.37 13.95 -14.04
N ARG A 232 0.38 14.45 -13.05
CA ARG A 232 1.36 13.65 -12.30
C ARG A 232 0.70 12.52 -11.52
N ALA A 233 -0.41 12.79 -10.85
CA ALA A 233 -1.18 11.77 -10.16
C ALA A 233 -1.69 10.69 -11.12
N ALA A 234 -2.23 11.09 -12.28
CA ALA A 234 -2.69 10.15 -13.31
C ALA A 234 -1.54 9.25 -13.83
N GLN A 235 -0.36 9.83 -14.10
CA GLN A 235 0.83 9.06 -14.50
C GLN A 235 1.28 8.10 -13.40
N ALA A 236 1.30 8.54 -12.14
CA ALA A 236 1.66 7.70 -11.00
C ALA A 236 0.73 6.49 -10.85
N ARG A 237 -0.58 6.68 -11.03
CA ARG A 237 -1.58 5.61 -10.98
C ARG A 237 -1.43 4.58 -12.09
N GLN A 238 -1.06 5.02 -13.29
CA GLN A 238 -0.81 4.10 -14.41
C GLN A 238 0.35 3.14 -14.10
N MET A 239 1.42 3.63 -13.47
CA MET A 239 2.57 2.81 -13.11
C MET A 239 2.33 1.91 -11.89
N THR A 240 1.61 2.39 -10.90
CA THR A 240 1.45 1.68 -9.61
C THR A 240 0.26 0.73 -9.58
N GLY A 241 -0.72 0.93 -10.48
CA GLY A 241 -2.01 0.24 -10.41
C GLY A 241 -2.88 0.67 -9.23
N LEU A 242 -2.39 1.58 -8.39
CA LEU A 242 -3.13 2.18 -7.28
C LEU A 242 -4.04 3.29 -7.83
N GLY A 243 -5.24 3.43 -7.29
CA GLY A 243 -6.17 4.53 -7.59
C GLY A 243 -7.59 4.07 -7.92
N ALA A 244 -8.54 4.98 -7.72
CA ALA A 244 -9.93 4.83 -8.12
C ALA A 244 -10.02 4.63 -9.64
N ARG A 245 -10.11 3.38 -10.11
CA ARG A 245 -10.56 3.04 -11.46
C ARG A 245 -12.08 3.15 -11.53
N LYS A 246 -12.63 3.26 -12.74
CA LYS A 246 -14.07 3.25 -12.98
C LYS A 246 -14.68 1.99 -12.34
N GLY A 247 -15.67 2.15 -11.46
CA GLY A 247 -16.34 1.03 -10.76
C GLY A 247 -15.74 0.63 -9.40
N ILE A 248 -14.89 1.47 -8.80
CA ILE A 248 -14.38 1.27 -7.43
C ILE A 248 -15.34 1.90 -6.41
N GLY A 249 -15.68 1.13 -5.37
CA GLY A 249 -16.61 1.45 -4.29
C GLY A 249 -16.59 0.30 -3.26
N SER A 250 -17.54 0.25 -2.35
CA SER A 250 -17.73 -0.95 -1.51
C SER A 250 -19.19 -1.03 -1.09
N ASN A 251 -19.66 -2.24 -0.80
CA ASN A 251 -20.95 -2.44 -0.15
C ASN A 251 -20.73 -2.92 1.28
N ASN A 252 -21.52 -2.42 2.21
CA ASN A 252 -21.66 -3.03 3.52
C ASN A 252 -23.12 -2.94 4.00
N TRP A 253 -23.59 -3.99 4.68
CA TRP A 253 -24.90 -4.00 5.30
C TRP A 253 -24.87 -4.86 6.57
N VAL A 254 -25.60 -4.39 7.57
CA VAL A 254 -25.79 -5.08 8.84
C VAL A 254 -27.29 -5.29 9.04
N LEU A 255 -27.69 -6.54 9.21
CA LEU A 255 -29.05 -6.90 9.57
C LEU A 255 -29.10 -7.24 11.06
N SER A 256 -29.94 -6.53 11.82
CA SER A 256 -30.19 -6.84 13.23
C SER A 256 -30.76 -8.26 13.37
N GLY A 257 -30.38 -8.98 14.42
CA GLY A 257 -30.91 -10.31 14.75
C GLY A 257 -32.44 -10.37 14.88
N ARG A 258 -33.10 -9.24 15.18
CA ARG A 258 -34.58 -9.13 15.17
C ARG A 258 -35.20 -9.33 13.78
N ARG A 259 -34.40 -9.27 12.72
CA ARG A 259 -34.80 -9.43 11.32
C ARG A 259 -34.25 -10.71 10.69
N THR A 260 -33.66 -11.62 11.47
CA THR A 260 -33.10 -12.89 11.00
C THR A 260 -33.84 -14.08 11.63
N THR A 261 -33.87 -15.22 10.94
CA THR A 261 -34.51 -16.45 11.46
C THR A 261 -33.72 -17.10 12.59
N THR A 262 -32.43 -16.79 12.72
CA THR A 262 -31.53 -17.31 13.75
C THR A 262 -31.51 -16.47 15.02
N GLY A 263 -32.08 -15.25 14.99
CA GLY A 263 -31.95 -14.26 16.07
C GLY A 263 -30.57 -13.61 16.16
N GLN A 264 -29.60 -13.99 15.31
CA GLN A 264 -28.24 -13.47 15.29
C GLN A 264 -28.07 -12.39 14.20
N PRO A 265 -27.21 -11.38 14.41
CA PRO A 265 -26.96 -10.37 13.39
C PRO A 265 -26.24 -10.98 12.17
N ILE A 266 -26.47 -10.39 10.99
CA ILE A 266 -25.75 -10.72 9.76
C ILE A 266 -24.99 -9.48 9.30
N LEU A 267 -23.68 -9.60 9.14
CA LEU A 267 -22.84 -8.64 8.43
C LEU A 267 -22.54 -9.19 7.05
N ALA A 268 -22.66 -8.34 6.03
CA ALA A 268 -22.07 -8.59 4.74
C ALA A 268 -21.24 -7.38 4.32
N ASN A 269 -19.95 -7.65 4.07
CA ASN A 269 -18.93 -6.66 3.74
C ASN A 269 -18.26 -7.06 2.43
N ASP A 270 -18.26 -6.16 1.46
CA ASP A 270 -17.85 -6.41 0.08
C ASP A 270 -17.00 -5.22 -0.40
N MET A 271 -15.70 -5.26 -0.10
CA MET A 271 -14.75 -4.18 -0.37
C MET A 271 -14.26 -4.23 -1.82
N HIS A 272 -14.54 -3.21 -2.64
CA HIS A 272 -14.03 -3.17 -4.02
C HIS A 272 -12.81 -2.28 -4.13
N LEU A 273 -11.66 -2.91 -4.37
CA LEU A 273 -10.41 -2.21 -4.70
C LEU A 273 -9.96 -2.61 -6.10
N GLY A 274 -8.94 -1.92 -6.61
CA GLY A 274 -8.35 -2.26 -7.90
C GLY A 274 -7.91 -3.73 -7.93
N MET A 275 -8.38 -4.48 -8.92
CA MET A 275 -7.95 -5.85 -9.12
C MET A 275 -6.47 -5.86 -9.55
N GLY A 276 -5.68 -6.65 -8.83
CA GLY A 276 -4.25 -6.83 -9.07
C GLY A 276 -3.84 -8.27 -8.82
N ALA A 277 -2.73 -8.67 -9.45
CA ALA A 277 -2.04 -9.92 -9.17
C ALA A 277 -0.60 -9.57 -8.77
N PRO A 278 -0.20 -9.76 -7.51
CA PRO A 278 -0.99 -10.31 -6.39
C PRO A 278 -2.13 -9.40 -5.91
N ALA A 279 -3.17 -10.00 -5.32
CA ALA A 279 -4.26 -9.27 -4.67
C ALA A 279 -3.77 -8.49 -3.45
N ILE A 280 -4.48 -7.42 -3.10
CA ILE A 280 -4.14 -6.58 -1.94
C ILE A 280 -4.41 -7.27 -0.61
N TRP A 281 -5.45 -8.11 -0.56
CA TRP A 281 -5.87 -8.83 0.63
C TRP A 281 -5.24 -10.23 0.68
N ILE A 282 -4.91 -10.66 1.90
CA ILE A 282 -4.66 -12.05 2.24
C ILE A 282 -5.69 -12.47 3.28
N GLU A 283 -6.42 -13.54 3.02
CA GLU A 283 -7.26 -14.15 4.06
C GLU A 283 -6.36 -14.91 5.05
N ASN A 284 -6.60 -14.77 6.34
CA ASN A 284 -5.90 -15.54 7.38
C ASN A 284 -6.75 -15.67 8.66
N HIS A 285 -6.30 -16.56 9.53
CA HIS A 285 -6.81 -16.75 10.87
C HIS A 285 -5.66 -16.64 11.88
N LEU A 286 -5.88 -15.87 12.93
CA LEU A 286 -4.91 -15.58 13.98
C LEU A 286 -5.48 -16.04 15.33
N SER A 287 -4.77 -16.93 16.01
CA SER A 287 -5.18 -17.51 17.30
C SER A 287 -4.01 -17.54 18.28
N GLY A 288 -4.05 -16.71 19.32
CA GLY A 288 -3.03 -16.67 20.37
C GLY A 288 -2.99 -15.35 21.13
N GLY A 289 -2.63 -15.41 22.41
CA GLY A 289 -2.75 -14.27 23.31
C GLY A 289 -4.19 -13.76 23.35
N ASP A 290 -4.38 -12.49 23.06
CA ASP A 290 -5.70 -11.83 23.03
C ASP A 290 -6.39 -11.89 21.66
N LEU A 291 -5.78 -12.56 20.68
CA LEU A 291 -6.31 -12.70 19.34
C LEU A 291 -6.98 -14.06 19.14
N HIS A 292 -8.23 -14.03 18.70
CA HIS A 292 -8.86 -15.13 18.00
C HIS A 292 -9.76 -14.53 16.91
N VAL A 293 -9.20 -14.37 15.71
CA VAL A 293 -9.82 -13.57 14.64
C VAL A 293 -9.55 -14.20 13.27
N SER A 294 -10.57 -14.17 12.41
CA SER A 294 -10.49 -14.58 11.00
C SER A 294 -10.95 -13.46 10.08
N GLY A 295 -10.29 -13.30 8.94
CA GLY A 295 -10.70 -12.34 7.93
C GLY A 295 -9.57 -12.04 6.97
N VAL A 296 -9.57 -10.81 6.43
CA VAL A 296 -8.53 -10.36 5.51
C VAL A 296 -7.54 -9.42 6.21
N SER A 297 -6.26 -9.72 6.08
CA SER A 297 -5.15 -8.84 6.37
C SER A 297 -4.59 -8.22 5.10
N MET A 298 -3.72 -7.24 5.28
CA MET A 298 -2.95 -6.64 4.18
C MET A 298 -1.47 -6.92 4.39
N PRO A 299 -0.75 -7.48 3.41
CA PRO A 299 0.71 -7.59 3.46
C PRO A 299 1.32 -6.24 3.80
N ALA A 300 2.40 -6.25 4.59
CA ALA A 300 3.01 -5.08 5.23
C ALA A 300 2.31 -4.50 6.47
N LEU A 301 1.11 -4.96 6.86
CA LEU A 301 0.48 -4.59 8.14
C LEU A 301 0.16 -5.82 9.01
N PRO A 302 0.30 -5.73 10.34
CA PRO A 302 -0.21 -6.76 11.24
C PRO A 302 -1.74 -6.70 11.36
N LEU A 303 -2.33 -7.73 11.98
CA LEU A 303 -3.76 -7.89 12.30
C LEU A 303 -4.68 -8.10 11.08
N VAL A 304 -5.95 -8.33 11.38
CA VAL A 304 -7.05 -8.49 10.42
C VAL A 304 -7.73 -7.14 10.24
N ILE A 305 -7.84 -6.67 9.00
CA ILE A 305 -8.43 -5.38 8.63
C ILE A 305 -9.95 -5.46 8.61
N GLY A 306 -10.50 -6.47 7.95
CA GLY A 306 -11.94 -6.76 7.94
C GLY A 306 -12.15 -8.24 8.20
N GLY A 307 -13.08 -8.58 9.10
CA GLY A 307 -13.20 -9.95 9.58
C GLY A 307 -14.20 -10.11 10.72
N HIS A 308 -14.01 -11.17 11.50
CA HIS A 308 -14.84 -11.45 12.66
C HIS A 308 -14.09 -12.31 13.69
N ASN A 309 -14.66 -12.36 14.88
CA ASN A 309 -14.39 -13.38 15.89
C ASN A 309 -15.71 -14.03 16.34
N GLU A 310 -15.74 -14.61 17.54
CA GLU A 310 -16.91 -15.28 18.10
C GLU A 310 -17.98 -14.29 18.60
N TYR A 311 -17.59 -13.02 18.79
CA TYR A 311 -18.41 -11.99 19.46
C TYR A 311 -18.81 -10.84 18.53
N VAL A 312 -17.99 -10.51 17.54
CA VAL A 312 -18.18 -9.35 16.65
C VAL A 312 -17.67 -9.63 15.24
N ALA A 313 -18.31 -8.99 14.26
CA ALA A 313 -17.85 -8.92 12.87
C ALA A 313 -17.78 -7.45 12.43
N TRP A 314 -16.80 -7.11 11.60
CA TRP A 314 -16.60 -5.76 11.09
C TRP A 314 -16.10 -5.76 9.64
N GLY A 315 -16.35 -4.63 8.99
CA GLY A 315 -15.97 -4.38 7.61
C GLY A 315 -15.83 -2.89 7.37
N LEU A 316 -15.28 -2.52 6.22
CA LEU A 316 -15.00 -1.13 5.87
C LEU A 316 -15.57 -0.80 4.50
N THR A 317 -16.16 0.39 4.38
CA THR A 317 -16.52 1.01 3.10
C THR A 317 -15.86 2.38 3.05
N ASN A 318 -15.50 2.86 1.85
CA ASN A 318 -14.99 4.21 1.73
C ASN A 318 -16.16 5.20 1.95
N GLY A 319 -16.03 6.06 2.95
CA GLY A 319 -17.06 7.06 3.26
C GLY A 319 -17.04 8.27 2.32
N TYR A 320 -16.01 8.41 1.48
CA TYR A 320 -15.72 9.59 0.67
C TYR A 320 -15.81 10.94 1.46
N PRO A 321 -15.36 11.01 2.72
CA PRO A 321 -15.34 12.28 3.43
C PRO A 321 -14.34 13.25 2.81
N ASP A 322 -14.54 14.53 3.05
CA ASP A 322 -13.56 15.58 2.78
C ASP A 322 -12.45 15.51 3.85
N VAL A 323 -11.26 15.02 3.48
CA VAL A 323 -10.15 14.71 4.41
C VAL A 323 -8.80 15.24 3.91
N GLN A 324 -8.80 16.08 2.87
CA GLN A 324 -7.60 16.69 2.30
C GLN A 324 -7.91 18.12 1.96
N ASP A 325 -7.11 19.08 2.44
CA ASP A 325 -7.28 20.48 2.06
C ASP A 325 -6.20 20.90 1.07
N LEU A 326 -6.60 21.64 0.03
CA LEU A 326 -5.68 22.30 -0.88
C LEU A 326 -5.49 23.77 -0.51
N TYR A 327 -4.23 24.19 -0.43
CA TYR A 327 -3.84 25.57 -0.18
C TYR A 327 -3.17 26.16 -1.42
N MET A 328 -3.51 27.41 -1.74
CA MET A 328 -2.74 28.22 -2.68
C MET A 328 -1.66 28.95 -1.90
N GLU A 329 -0.41 28.55 -2.10
CA GLU A 329 0.74 29.20 -1.46
C GLU A 329 1.30 30.30 -2.37
N HIS A 330 1.57 31.47 -1.79
CA HIS A 330 2.35 32.50 -2.45
C HIS A 330 3.83 32.31 -2.09
N LEU A 331 4.65 32.04 -3.10
CA LEU A 331 6.08 31.81 -2.96
C LEU A 331 6.87 32.94 -3.62
N ARG A 332 7.98 33.36 -2.99
CA ARG A 332 8.95 34.26 -3.60
C ARG A 332 10.38 33.80 -3.36
N GLN A 333 11.27 34.22 -4.24
CA GLN A 333 12.72 34.12 -4.02
C GLN A 333 13.24 35.49 -3.59
N THR A 334 14.00 35.55 -2.50
CA THR A 334 14.68 36.77 -2.09
C THR A 334 15.92 37.01 -2.95
N PRO A 335 16.46 38.25 -3.02
CA PRO A 335 17.71 38.53 -3.71
C PRO A 335 18.91 37.68 -3.22
N GLU A 336 18.87 37.25 -1.96
CA GLU A 336 19.87 36.37 -1.33
C GLU A 336 19.67 34.88 -1.68
N GLY A 337 18.65 34.55 -2.48
CA GLY A 337 18.34 33.19 -2.93
C GLY A 337 17.57 32.33 -1.94
N ASN A 338 16.94 32.95 -0.92
CA ASN A 338 16.06 32.23 -0.01
C ASN A 338 14.66 32.07 -0.62
N THR A 339 14.05 30.91 -0.39
CA THR A 339 12.62 30.70 -0.68
C THR A 339 11.80 31.11 0.52
N GLU A 340 10.82 31.98 0.31
CA GLU A 340 9.87 32.43 1.33
C GLU A 340 8.44 32.13 0.89
N TYR A 341 7.56 31.86 1.85
CA TYR A 341 6.12 31.70 1.66
C TYR A 341 5.36 32.73 2.49
N GLU A 342 4.23 33.18 1.99
CA GLU A 342 3.35 34.09 2.73
C GLU A 342 2.46 33.32 3.72
N PHE A 343 2.46 33.71 4.99
CA PHE A 343 1.56 33.19 6.01
C PHE A 343 1.05 34.33 6.89
N ARG A 344 -0.28 34.52 6.92
CA ARG A 344 -0.95 35.60 7.68
C ARG A 344 -0.40 37.01 7.40
N GLY A 345 -0.06 37.27 6.13
CA GLY A 345 0.48 38.56 5.67
C GLY A 345 1.98 38.76 5.95
N GLU A 346 2.64 37.78 6.55
CA GLU A 346 4.09 37.79 6.78
C GLU A 346 4.80 36.84 5.83
N TRP A 347 5.99 37.23 5.36
CA TRP A 347 6.84 36.36 4.56
C TRP A 347 7.77 35.57 5.48
N LEU A 348 7.58 34.26 5.51
CA LEU A 348 8.35 33.33 6.33
C LEU A 348 9.29 32.52 5.46
N ARG A 349 10.48 32.20 5.99
CA ARG A 349 11.45 31.37 5.29
C ARG A 349 10.93 29.92 5.17
N ALA A 350 10.94 29.39 3.96
CA ALA A 350 10.60 28.00 3.70
C ALA A 350 11.73 27.05 4.11
N GLU A 351 11.39 25.86 4.60
CA GLU A 351 12.32 24.75 4.74
C GLU A 351 12.57 24.14 3.35
N VAL A 352 13.77 24.34 2.79
CA VAL A 352 14.13 23.80 1.47
C VAL A 352 14.98 22.53 1.66
N LYS A 353 14.45 21.39 1.20
CA LYS A 353 15.18 20.12 1.18
C LYS A 353 15.68 19.81 -0.22
N ARG A 354 16.97 19.52 -0.33
CA ARG A 354 17.58 19.01 -1.55
C ARG A 354 17.73 17.50 -1.42
N GLU A 355 17.19 16.78 -2.37
CA GLU A 355 17.21 15.33 -2.39
C GLU A 355 17.81 14.80 -3.69
N GLU A 356 18.52 13.70 -3.59
CA GLU A 356 19.03 12.95 -4.73
C GLU A 356 18.17 11.68 -4.93
N ILE A 357 17.78 11.44 -6.18
CA ILE A 357 17.10 10.22 -6.61
C ILE A 357 18.13 9.40 -7.37
N LYS A 358 18.39 8.18 -6.89
CA LYS A 358 19.40 7.27 -7.42
C LYS A 358 18.94 6.59 -8.69
#